data_AF-A0A376E4G1-F1
#
_entry.id   AF-A0A376E4G1-F1
#
_cell.length_a   1.000
_cell.length_b   1.000
_cell.length_c   1.000
_cell.angle_alpha   90.00
_cell.angle_beta   90.00
_cell.angle_gamma   90.00
#
_symmetry.space_group_name_H-M   'P 1'
#
loop_
_entity.id
_entity.type
_entity.pdbx_description
1 polymer ?
#
loop_
_entity_poly.entity_id
_entity_poly.type
_entity_poly.pdbx_seq_one_letter_code
_entity_poly.pdbx_strand_id
1 'polypeptide(L)'
;MREKDYANAVLYLEKSLLYNKTENNKDLLQDIYKNLALCYKGLGDKNKENESLENLIRITDTISGLNTKTAEISIKNIEEEKIEEKKTLKKTILIYSSIVSSLSLVLFIYLYYQNKRKKKLILESKEIISQKESETLKLKSRIVDAHEEIMQLAKTNDIGFLAKFQEVYPNVSQKLLEINPALTKDNLIFCALIWLGFSSKDIAEFTFMQHRSVQIKKGRLRKKLNLGSDVDLYQYIKSLVNN
;
A
#
# COMPACT_ATOMS: atom_id res chain seq x y z
N MET A 1 -97.08 6.14 37.20
CA MET A 1 -96.49 5.27 36.15
C MET A 1 -95.00 5.07 36.38
N ARG A 2 -94.20 6.13 36.48
CA ARG A 2 -92.73 6.05 36.65
C ARG A 2 -92.22 5.14 37.79
N GLU A 3 -92.85 5.15 38.97
CA GLU A 3 -92.41 4.28 40.09
C GLU A 3 -92.54 2.77 39.81
N LYS A 4 -93.58 2.34 39.07
CA LYS A 4 -93.74 0.91 38.71
C LYS A 4 -92.65 0.45 37.75
N ASP A 5 -92.21 1.35 36.87
CA ASP A 5 -91.17 1.05 35.88
C ASP A 5 -89.79 0.94 36.56
N TYR A 6 -89.51 1.78 37.56
CA TYR A 6 -88.29 1.68 38.37
C TYR A 6 -88.26 0.42 39.24
N ALA A 7 -89.37 0.03 39.85
CA ALA A 7 -89.45 -1.18 40.66
C ALA A 7 -89.19 -2.45 39.84
N ASN A 8 -89.75 -2.53 38.63
CA ASN A 8 -89.47 -3.63 37.71
C ASN A 8 -88.01 -3.62 37.24
N ALA A 9 -87.45 -2.44 36.93
CA ALA A 9 -86.05 -2.30 36.53
C ALA A 9 -85.10 -2.78 37.64
N VAL A 10 -85.36 -2.44 38.91
CA VAL A 10 -84.58 -2.93 40.06
C VAL A 10 -84.60 -4.46 40.12
N LEU A 11 -85.77 -5.09 40.00
CA LEU A 11 -85.89 -6.55 40.06
C LEU A 11 -85.05 -7.25 38.98
N TYR A 12 -85.07 -6.74 37.74
CA TYR A 12 -84.23 -7.28 36.67
C TYR A 12 -82.74 -7.00 36.88
N LEU A 13 -82.38 -5.81 37.37
CA LEU A 13 -80.99 -5.43 37.66
C LEU A 13 -80.40 -6.24 38.82
N GLU A 14 -81.17 -6.54 39.87
CA GLU A 14 -80.73 -7.39 40.98
C GLU A 14 -80.52 -8.85 40.54
N LYS A 15 -81.39 -9.37 39.66
CA LYS A 15 -81.19 -10.68 39.05
C LYS A 15 -79.92 -10.72 38.19
N SER A 16 -79.68 -9.65 37.40
CA SER A 16 -78.47 -9.49 36.61
C SER A 16 -77.22 -9.38 37.49
N LEU A 17 -77.33 -8.66 38.62
CA LEU A 17 -76.25 -8.52 39.59
C LEU A 17 -75.82 -9.87 40.16
N LEU A 18 -76.78 -10.73 40.49
CA LEU A 18 -76.52 -12.07 41.02
C LEU A 18 -75.76 -12.92 39.99
N TYR A 19 -76.18 -12.89 38.72
CA TYR A 19 -75.53 -13.64 37.66
C TYR A 19 -74.09 -13.13 37.40
N ASN A 20 -73.91 -11.83 37.25
CA ASN A 20 -72.61 -11.23 36.89
C ASN A 20 -71.59 -11.21 38.03
N LYS A 21 -72.03 -11.29 39.30
CA LYS A 21 -71.13 -11.54 40.44
C LYS A 21 -70.43 -12.91 40.33
N THR A 22 -71.07 -13.90 39.72
CA THR A 22 -70.49 -15.25 39.57
C THR A 22 -69.49 -15.35 38.40
N GLU A 23 -69.71 -14.59 37.33
CA GLU A 23 -68.79 -14.51 36.16
C GLU A 23 -67.64 -13.50 36.33
N ASN A 24 -67.66 -12.68 37.40
CA ASN A 24 -66.63 -11.67 37.71
C ASN A 24 -66.42 -10.64 36.57
N ASN A 25 -67.46 -10.35 35.79
CA ASN A 25 -67.44 -9.36 34.72
C ASN A 25 -67.59 -7.94 35.32
N LYS A 26 -66.45 -7.31 35.63
CA LYS A 26 -66.38 -6.05 36.37
C LYS A 26 -66.97 -4.86 35.60
N ASP A 27 -66.80 -4.82 34.28
CA ASP A 27 -67.35 -3.75 33.43
C ASP A 27 -68.88 -3.78 33.46
N LEU A 28 -69.48 -4.97 33.33
CA LEU A 28 -70.94 -5.13 33.40
C LEU A 28 -71.49 -4.88 34.81
N LEU A 29 -70.73 -5.24 35.85
CA LEU A 29 -71.06 -4.90 37.24
C LEU A 29 -71.10 -3.38 37.45
N GLN A 30 -70.16 -2.62 36.86
CA GLN A 30 -70.14 -1.16 36.92
C GLN A 30 -71.45 -0.56 36.38
N ASP A 31 -71.90 -1.04 35.22
CA ASP A 31 -73.15 -0.59 34.61
C ASP A 31 -74.38 -0.97 35.45
N ILE A 32 -74.39 -2.16 36.03
CA ILE A 32 -75.51 -2.62 36.88
C ILE A 32 -75.63 -1.75 38.14
N TYR A 33 -74.53 -1.47 38.85
CA TYR A 33 -74.57 -0.62 40.05
C TYR A 33 -74.96 0.83 39.74
N LYS A 34 -74.50 1.37 38.60
CA LYS A 34 -74.92 2.70 38.12
C LYS A 34 -76.43 2.76 37.88
N ASN A 35 -76.99 1.76 37.22
CA ASN A 35 -78.42 1.71 36.93
C ASN A 35 -79.27 1.43 38.18
N LEU A 36 -78.79 0.63 39.14
CA LEU A 36 -79.44 0.42 40.44
C LEU A 36 -79.51 1.72 41.24
N ALA A 37 -78.41 2.48 41.32
CA ALA A 37 -78.41 3.79 41.98
C ALA A 37 -79.45 4.75 41.37
N LEU A 38 -79.53 4.81 40.03
CA LEU A 38 -80.53 5.64 39.34
C LEU A 38 -81.98 5.21 39.62
N CYS A 39 -82.25 3.90 39.66
CA CYS A 39 -83.58 3.40 39.94
C CYS A 39 -83.98 3.62 41.41
N TYR A 40 -83.07 3.39 42.35
CA TYR A 40 -83.31 3.62 43.79
C TYR A 40 -83.51 5.11 44.13
N LYS A 41 -82.76 5.99 43.47
CA LYS A 41 -83.00 7.44 43.51
C LYS A 41 -84.40 7.80 43.03
N GLY A 42 -84.85 7.20 41.92
CA GLY A 42 -86.20 7.40 41.37
C GLY A 42 -87.33 6.88 42.25
N LEU A 43 -87.05 5.89 43.11
CA LEU A 43 -87.97 5.33 44.11
C LEU A 43 -87.91 6.03 45.47
N GLY A 44 -86.97 6.96 45.67
CA GLY A 44 -86.75 7.66 46.94
C GLY A 44 -86.07 6.84 48.04
N ASP A 45 -85.54 5.64 47.72
CA ASP A 45 -84.82 4.79 48.67
C ASP A 45 -83.34 5.21 48.76
N LYS A 46 -83.09 6.20 49.63
CA LYS A 46 -81.77 6.81 49.79
C LYS A 46 -80.71 5.84 50.34
N ASN A 47 -81.11 4.84 51.11
CA ASN A 47 -80.17 3.88 51.68
C ASN A 47 -79.62 2.97 50.58
N LYS A 48 -80.51 2.40 49.76
CA LYS A 48 -80.10 1.53 48.65
C LYS A 48 -79.45 2.28 47.49
N GLU A 49 -79.82 3.54 47.29
CA GLU A 49 -79.11 4.45 46.38
C GLU A 49 -77.64 4.59 46.81
N ASN A 50 -77.40 4.95 48.08
CA ASN A 50 -76.04 5.12 48.61
C ASN A 50 -75.23 3.83 48.54
N GLU A 51 -75.82 2.69 48.90
CA GLU A 51 -75.17 1.37 48.81
C GLU A 51 -74.76 1.03 47.37
N SER A 52 -75.63 1.34 46.39
CA SER A 52 -75.33 1.11 44.97
C SER A 52 -74.21 2.02 44.45
N LEU A 53 -74.18 3.28 44.91
CA LEU A 53 -73.12 4.23 44.57
C LEU A 53 -71.77 3.85 45.17
N GLU A 54 -71.73 3.38 46.43
CA GLU A 54 -70.50 2.92 47.08
C GLU A 54 -69.89 1.74 46.34
N ASN A 55 -70.72 0.77 45.95
CA ASN A 55 -70.29 -0.39 45.16
C ASN A 55 -69.80 0.02 43.75
N LEU A 56 -70.45 1.00 43.11
CA LEU A 56 -70.02 1.55 41.82
C LEU A 56 -68.62 2.17 41.90
N ILE A 57 -68.35 2.99 42.92
CA ILE A 57 -67.05 3.64 43.13
C ILE A 57 -65.97 2.57 43.30
N ARG A 58 -66.20 1.58 44.18
CA ARG A 58 -65.26 0.50 44.44
C ARG A 58 -64.89 -0.30 43.18
N ILE A 59 -65.87 -0.61 42.33
CA ILE A 59 -65.62 -1.35 41.09
C ILE A 59 -64.90 -0.48 40.06
N THR A 60 -65.28 0.79 39.96
CA THR A 60 -64.62 1.76 39.08
C THR A 60 -63.14 1.94 39.45
N ASP A 61 -62.85 2.08 40.75
CA ASP A 61 -61.48 2.16 41.27
C ASP A 61 -60.70 0.88 40.98
N THR A 62 -61.34 -0.28 41.14
CA THR A 62 -60.73 -1.58 40.84
C THR A 62 -60.41 -1.75 39.34
N ILE A 63 -61.32 -1.37 38.44
CA ILE A 63 -61.11 -1.44 36.98
C ILE A 63 -60.02 -0.47 36.57
N SER A 64 -60.05 0.77 37.09
CA SER A 64 -59.05 1.78 36.79
C SER A 64 -57.65 1.32 37.21
N GLY A 65 -57.49 0.76 38.42
CA GLY A 65 -56.22 0.19 38.89
C GLY A 65 -55.73 -1.05 38.13
N LEU A 66 -56.64 -1.86 37.58
CA LEU A 66 -56.27 -3.00 36.72
C LEU A 66 -55.81 -2.54 35.34
N ASN A 67 -56.46 -1.52 34.79
CA ASN A 67 -56.10 -0.95 33.49
C ASN A 67 -54.75 -0.23 33.55
N THR A 68 -54.47 0.53 34.62
CA THR A 68 -53.16 1.16 34.82
C THR A 68 -52.06 0.11 34.95
N LYS A 69 -52.27 -0.92 35.77
CA LYS A 69 -51.29 -2.01 35.95
C LYS A 69 -51.03 -2.79 34.66
N THR A 70 -52.07 -3.06 33.88
CA THR A 70 -51.93 -3.74 32.57
C THR A 70 -51.11 -2.88 31.60
N ALA A 71 -51.41 -1.58 31.53
CA ALA A 71 -50.65 -0.64 30.70
C ALA A 71 -49.17 -0.55 31.13
N GLU A 72 -48.89 -0.47 32.43
CA GLU A 72 -47.54 -0.47 32.99
C GLU A 72 -46.76 -1.74 32.64
N ILE A 73 -47.39 -2.92 32.76
CA ILE A 73 -46.77 -4.21 32.39
C ILE A 73 -46.43 -4.23 30.89
N SER A 74 -47.36 -3.80 30.04
CA SER A 74 -47.11 -3.74 28.60
C SER A 74 -45.98 -2.78 28.25
N ILE A 75 -45.94 -1.59 28.86
CA ILE A 75 -44.85 -0.62 28.67
C ILE A 75 -43.52 -1.22 29.11
N LYS A 76 -43.48 -1.85 30.29
CA LYS A 76 -42.26 -2.49 30.82
C LYS A 76 -41.75 -3.60 29.90
N ASN A 77 -42.63 -4.46 29.39
CA ASN A 77 -42.23 -5.54 28.47
C ASN A 77 -41.63 -4.97 27.18
N ILE A 78 -42.22 -3.90 26.62
CA ILE A 78 -41.68 -3.21 25.43
C ILE A 78 -40.31 -2.59 25.73
N GLU A 79 -40.11 -2.02 26.92
CA GLU A 79 -38.80 -1.50 27.34
C GLU A 79 -37.75 -2.61 27.48
N GLU A 80 -38.11 -3.73 28.10
CA GLU A 80 -37.25 -4.90 28.27
C GLU A 80 -36.84 -5.50 26.91
N GLU A 81 -37.79 -5.68 25.99
CA GLU A 81 -37.52 -6.12 24.60
C GLU A 81 -36.54 -5.18 23.89
N LYS A 82 -36.77 -3.86 23.97
CA LYS A 82 -35.87 -2.86 23.36
C LYS A 82 -34.48 -2.86 23.99
N ILE A 83 -34.38 -3.09 25.30
CA ILE A 83 -33.10 -3.19 26.00
C ILE A 83 -32.35 -4.44 25.54
N GLU A 84 -33.05 -5.56 25.39
CA GLU A 84 -32.48 -6.83 24.95
C GLU A 84 -32.04 -6.79 23.48
N GLU A 85 -32.84 -6.20 22.59
CA GLU A 85 -32.46 -5.91 21.20
C GLU A 85 -31.21 -5.02 21.12
N LYS A 86 -31.15 -3.93 21.90
CA LYS A 86 -29.96 -3.08 21.94
C LYS A 86 -28.74 -3.82 22.49
N LYS A 87 -28.94 -4.72 23.47
CA LYS A 87 -27.86 -5.51 24.07
C LYS A 87 -27.30 -6.54 23.08
N THR A 88 -28.18 -7.23 22.33
CA THR A 88 -27.77 -8.16 21.28
C THR A 88 -27.03 -7.44 20.15
N LEU A 89 -27.55 -6.29 19.68
CA LEU A 89 -26.90 -5.46 18.67
C LEU A 89 -25.52 -4.96 19.12
N LYS A 90 -25.39 -4.47 20.36
CA LYS A 90 -24.08 -4.07 20.92
C LYS A 90 -23.11 -5.24 20.97
N LYS A 91 -23.57 -6.44 21.34
CA LYS A 91 -22.74 -7.64 21.39
C LYS A 91 -22.23 -8.04 20.00
N THR A 92 -23.08 -8.00 18.96
CA THR A 92 -22.65 -8.32 17.58
C THR A 92 -21.65 -7.31 17.05
N ILE A 93 -21.85 -6.01 17.32
CA ILE A 93 -20.91 -4.95 16.93
C ILE A 93 -19.55 -5.15 17.62
N LEU A 94 -19.53 -5.46 18.92
CA LEU A 94 -18.29 -5.71 19.66
C LEU A 94 -17.49 -6.89 19.09
N ILE A 95 -18.17 -7.99 18.75
CA ILE A 95 -17.53 -9.17 18.13
C ILE A 95 -16.90 -8.79 16.79
N TYR A 96 -17.64 -8.09 15.92
CA TYR A 96 -17.12 -7.67 14.62
C TYR A 96 -15.94 -6.71 14.76
N SER A 97 -16.02 -5.73 15.67
CA SER A 97 -14.90 -4.81 15.93
C SER A 97 -13.64 -5.54 16.40
N SER A 98 -13.78 -6.56 17.24
CA SER A 98 -12.65 -7.38 17.72
C SER A 98 -11.96 -8.13 16.59
N ILE A 99 -12.75 -8.71 15.67
CA ILE A 99 -12.23 -9.41 14.48
C ILE A 99 -11.47 -8.44 13.57
N VAL A 100 -12.05 -7.27 13.28
CA VAL A 100 -11.42 -6.26 12.42
C VAL A 100 -10.13 -5.74 13.04
N SER A 101 -10.09 -5.50 14.34
CA SER A 101 -8.87 -5.10 15.06
C SER A 101 -7.80 -6.19 15.00
N SER A 102 -8.17 -7.46 15.16
CA SER A 102 -7.23 -8.58 15.07
C SER A 102 -6.62 -8.70 13.67
N LEU A 103 -7.45 -8.62 12.62
CA LEU A 103 -6.99 -8.65 11.21
C LEU A 103 -6.07 -7.47 10.89
N SER A 104 -6.40 -6.28 11.39
CA SER A 104 -5.59 -5.08 11.20
C SER A 104 -4.21 -5.22 11.85
N LEU A 105 -4.14 -5.84 13.04
CA LEU A 105 -2.88 -6.08 13.75
C LEU A 105 -2.01 -7.11 13.01
N VAL A 106 -2.59 -8.18 12.50
CA VAL A 106 -1.87 -9.17 11.67
C VAL A 106 -1.31 -8.51 10.41
N LEU A 107 -2.12 -7.68 9.73
CA LEU A 107 -1.69 -6.95 8.54
C LEU A 107 -0.56 -5.96 8.86
N PHE A 108 -0.65 -5.25 9.99
CA PHE A 108 0.41 -4.35 10.46
C PHE A 108 1.72 -5.09 10.72
N ILE A 109 1.68 -6.24 11.39
CA ILE A 109 2.85 -7.09 11.63
C ILE A 109 3.43 -7.57 10.29
N TYR A 110 2.60 -8.03 9.36
CA TYR A 110 3.03 -8.47 8.04
C TYR A 110 3.75 -7.33 7.28
N LEU A 111 3.16 -6.13 7.23
CA LEU A 111 3.76 -4.97 6.58
C LEU A 111 5.08 -4.55 7.23
N TYR A 112 5.17 -4.58 8.57
CA TYR A 112 6.39 -4.30 9.31
C TYR A 112 7.53 -5.26 8.93
N TYR A 113 7.26 -6.57 8.90
CA TYR A 113 8.25 -7.57 8.48
C TYR A 113 8.64 -7.44 7.01
N GLN A 114 7.67 -7.16 6.13
CA GLN A 114 7.93 -6.96 4.71
C GLN A 114 8.85 -5.76 4.49
N ASN A 115 8.59 -4.65 5.19
CA ASN A 115 9.40 -3.44 5.06
C ASN A 115 10.82 -3.64 5.61
N LYS A 116 10.96 -4.38 6.72
CA LYS A 116 12.27 -4.76 7.28
C LYS A 116 13.09 -5.62 6.31
N ARG A 117 12.45 -6.57 5.60
CA ARG A 117 13.12 -7.39 4.56
C ARG A 117 13.59 -6.55 3.39
N LYS A 118 12.75 -5.65 2.86
CA LYS A 118 13.11 -4.74 1.76
C LYS A 118 14.33 -3.88 2.10
N LYS A 119 14.39 -3.34 3.32
CA LYS A 119 15.53 -2.52 3.78
C LYS A 119 16.85 -3.29 3.79
N LYS A 120 16.84 -4.58 4.18
CA LYS A 120 18.06 -5.42 4.17
C LYS A 120 18.58 -5.65 2.74
N LEU A 121 17.68 -5.98 1.81
CA LEU A 121 18.05 -6.21 0.40
C LEU A 121 18.64 -4.95 -0.25
N ILE A 122 18.08 -3.78 0.05
CA ILE A 122 18.60 -2.50 -0.45
C ILE A 122 20.03 -2.27 0.08
N LEU A 123 20.30 -2.55 1.35
CA LEU A 123 21.63 -2.37 1.94
C LEU A 123 22.67 -3.27 1.27
N GLU A 124 22.35 -4.56 1.10
CA GLU A 124 23.22 -5.54 0.44
C GLU A 124 23.49 -5.16 -1.02
N SER A 125 22.46 -4.73 -1.75
CA SER A 125 22.62 -4.25 -3.12
C SER A 125 23.53 -3.02 -3.22
N LYS A 126 23.45 -2.10 -2.24
CA LYS A 126 24.27 -0.88 -2.19
C LYS A 126 25.74 -1.20 -1.92
N GLU A 127 26.02 -2.17 -1.07
CA GLU A 127 27.39 -2.64 -0.81
C GLU A 127 28.02 -3.25 -2.07
N ILE A 128 27.28 -4.10 -2.80
CA ILE A 128 27.74 -4.70 -4.06
C ILE A 128 28.03 -3.62 -5.12
N ILE A 129 27.15 -2.63 -5.27
CA ILE A 129 27.34 -1.52 -6.21
C ILE A 129 28.60 -0.73 -5.86
N SER A 130 28.78 -0.37 -4.58
CA SER A 130 29.95 0.35 -4.09
C SER A 130 31.26 -0.41 -4.36
N GLN A 131 31.28 -1.73 -4.14
CA GLN A 131 32.44 -2.57 -4.46
C GLN A 131 32.76 -2.55 -5.95
N LYS A 132 31.76 -2.76 -6.81
CA LYS A 132 31.94 -2.73 -8.27
C LYS A 132 32.40 -1.37 -8.78
N GLU A 133 31.90 -0.27 -8.22
CA GLU A 133 32.35 1.08 -8.55
C GLU A 133 33.82 1.29 -8.18
N SER A 134 34.23 0.87 -6.98
CA SER A 134 35.63 0.91 -6.54
C SER A 134 36.54 0.06 -7.44
N GLU A 135 36.14 -1.17 -7.80
CA GLU A 135 36.90 -2.01 -8.73
C GLU A 135 37.02 -1.38 -10.11
N THR A 136 35.93 -0.82 -10.63
CA THR A 136 35.91 -0.12 -11.91
C THR A 136 36.83 1.09 -11.89
N LEU A 137 36.85 1.86 -10.79
CA LEU A 137 37.76 2.99 -10.61
C LEU A 137 39.22 2.54 -10.58
N LYS A 138 39.55 1.46 -9.85
CA LYS A 138 40.91 0.90 -9.81
C LYS A 138 41.36 0.39 -11.19
N LEU A 139 40.46 -0.21 -11.96
CA LEU A 139 40.79 -0.68 -13.30
C LEU A 139 41.01 0.49 -14.25
N LYS A 140 40.14 1.51 -14.18
CA LYS A 140 40.31 2.76 -14.94
C LYS A 140 41.62 3.47 -14.60
N SER A 141 41.98 3.56 -13.31
CA SER A 141 43.24 4.19 -12.90
C SER A 141 44.43 3.42 -13.45
N ARG A 142 44.44 2.08 -13.34
CA ARG A 142 45.51 1.25 -13.92
C ARG A 142 45.66 1.41 -15.43
N ILE A 143 44.55 1.56 -16.16
CA ILE A 143 44.58 1.82 -17.61
C ILE A 143 45.18 3.20 -17.89
N VAL A 144 44.79 4.22 -17.11
CA VAL A 144 45.36 5.57 -17.23
C VAL A 144 46.86 5.55 -16.94
N ASP A 145 47.28 4.89 -15.86
CA ASP A 145 48.69 4.76 -15.46
C ASP A 145 49.51 4.04 -16.56
N ALA A 146 49.00 2.93 -17.10
CA ALA A 146 49.66 2.19 -18.16
C ALA A 146 49.73 2.97 -19.48
N HIS A 147 48.69 3.73 -19.82
CA HIS A 147 48.69 4.63 -20.97
C HIS A 147 49.73 5.75 -20.78
N GLU A 148 49.77 6.38 -19.61
CA GLU A 148 50.73 7.45 -19.31
C GLU A 148 52.17 6.94 -19.35
N GLU A 149 52.44 5.76 -18.78
CA GLU A 149 53.74 5.10 -18.84
C GLU A 149 54.20 4.88 -20.29
N ILE A 150 53.32 4.38 -21.17
CA ILE A 150 53.64 4.23 -22.60
C ILE A 150 53.93 5.57 -23.27
N MET A 151 53.16 6.61 -22.95
CA MET A 151 53.38 7.94 -23.51
C MET A 151 54.75 8.50 -23.08
N GLN A 152 55.20 8.21 -21.86
CA GLN A 152 56.53 8.59 -21.40
C GLN A 152 57.62 7.82 -22.14
N LEU A 153 57.51 6.48 -22.23
CA LEU A 153 58.46 5.64 -22.96
C LEU A 153 58.59 6.06 -24.44
N ALA A 154 57.48 6.47 -25.06
CA ALA A 154 57.47 7.00 -26.41
C ALA A 154 58.26 8.31 -26.53
N LYS A 155 58.03 9.25 -25.60
CA LYS A 155 58.68 10.56 -25.58
C LYS A 155 60.18 10.47 -25.34
N THR A 156 60.62 9.53 -24.50
CA THR A 156 62.03 9.29 -24.20
C THR A 156 62.73 8.38 -25.21
N ASN A 157 62.01 7.87 -26.21
CA ASN A 157 62.50 6.91 -27.20
C ASN A 157 63.16 5.68 -26.54
N ASP A 158 62.50 5.17 -25.50
CA ASP A 158 62.99 4.05 -24.71
C ASP A 158 62.91 2.72 -25.48
N ILE A 159 63.90 1.83 -25.26
CA ILE A 159 64.00 0.54 -25.95
C ILE A 159 62.83 -0.40 -25.61
N GLY A 160 62.29 -0.26 -24.40
CA GLY A 160 61.16 -1.00 -23.86
C GLY A 160 59.80 -0.53 -24.39
N PHE A 161 59.73 0.62 -25.08
CA PHE A 161 58.49 1.19 -25.59
C PHE A 161 57.65 0.17 -26.39
N LEU A 162 58.27 -0.54 -27.34
CA LEU A 162 57.53 -1.48 -28.19
C LEU A 162 56.97 -2.65 -27.38
N ALA A 163 57.73 -3.19 -26.43
CA ALA A 163 57.29 -4.31 -25.60
C ALA A 163 56.11 -3.89 -24.73
N LYS A 164 56.20 -2.71 -24.09
CA LYS A 164 55.11 -2.15 -23.29
C LYS A 164 53.87 -1.84 -24.14
N PHE A 165 54.06 -1.29 -25.34
CA PHE A 165 52.97 -1.05 -26.28
C PHE A 165 52.23 -2.33 -26.66
N GLN A 166 52.97 -3.42 -26.90
CA GLN A 166 52.37 -4.73 -27.20
C GLN A 166 51.63 -5.33 -26.00
N GLU A 167 52.10 -5.08 -24.78
CA GLU A 167 51.44 -5.52 -23.54
C GLU A 167 50.11 -4.79 -23.30
N VAL A 168 50.09 -3.46 -23.49
CA VAL A 168 48.89 -2.63 -23.21
C VAL A 168 47.92 -2.61 -24.40
N TYR A 169 48.42 -2.71 -25.63
CA TYR A 169 47.64 -2.70 -26.86
C TYR A 169 47.91 -3.94 -27.75
N PRO A 170 47.63 -5.15 -27.24
CA PRO A 170 47.92 -6.39 -27.96
C PRO A 170 47.14 -6.49 -29.28
N ASN A 171 45.87 -6.09 -29.27
CA ASN A 171 45.00 -6.14 -30.46
C ASN A 171 45.53 -5.23 -31.60
N VAL A 172 46.07 -4.05 -31.25
CA VAL A 172 46.63 -3.12 -32.23
C VAL A 172 47.90 -3.71 -32.84
N SER A 173 48.75 -4.26 -31.98
CA SER A 173 50.00 -4.88 -32.38
C SER A 173 49.78 -6.07 -33.30
N GLN A 174 48.79 -6.90 -32.99
CA GLN A 174 48.40 -8.03 -33.82
C GLN A 174 47.91 -7.57 -35.20
N LYS A 175 46.98 -6.61 -35.26
CA LYS A 175 46.47 -6.07 -36.53
C LYS A 175 47.57 -5.45 -37.39
N LEU A 176 48.55 -4.77 -36.79
CA LEU A 176 49.70 -4.22 -37.52
C LEU A 176 50.53 -5.34 -38.16
N LEU A 177 50.73 -6.46 -37.47
CA LEU A 177 51.46 -7.62 -37.97
C LEU A 177 50.69 -8.39 -39.05
N GLU A 178 49.36 -8.47 -38.96
CA GLU A 178 48.50 -9.11 -39.96
C GLU A 178 48.58 -8.39 -41.32
N ILE A 179 48.67 -7.06 -41.33
CA ILE A 179 48.76 -6.27 -42.57
C ILE A 179 50.07 -6.54 -43.31
N ASN A 180 51.17 -6.63 -42.57
CA ASN A 180 52.46 -6.94 -43.16
C ASN A 180 53.37 -7.63 -42.13
N PRO A 181 53.46 -8.98 -42.17
CA PRO A 181 54.29 -9.75 -41.26
C PRO A 181 55.79 -9.42 -41.37
N ALA A 182 56.23 -8.82 -42.49
CA ALA A 182 57.61 -8.41 -42.72
C ALA A 182 57.93 -7.01 -42.18
N LEU A 183 57.04 -6.41 -41.38
CA LEU A 183 57.34 -5.15 -40.69
C LEU A 183 58.47 -5.35 -39.68
N THR A 184 59.61 -4.71 -39.96
CA THR A 184 60.71 -4.63 -39.01
C THR A 184 60.29 -3.94 -37.73
N LYS A 185 60.99 -4.23 -36.62
CA LYS A 185 60.80 -3.61 -35.30
C LYS A 185 60.69 -2.07 -35.39
N ASP A 186 61.57 -1.45 -36.16
CA ASP A 186 61.60 0.00 -36.39
C ASP A 186 60.37 0.56 -37.09
N ASN A 187 59.71 -0.22 -37.95
CA ASN A 187 58.47 0.19 -38.60
C ASN A 187 57.29 -0.01 -37.64
N LEU A 188 57.30 -1.06 -36.82
CA LEU A 188 56.29 -1.28 -35.78
C LEU A 188 56.31 -0.17 -34.74
N ILE A 189 57.50 0.24 -34.28
CA ILE A 189 57.66 1.40 -33.38
C ILE A 189 57.07 2.64 -34.03
N PHE A 190 57.36 2.88 -35.31
CA PHE A 190 56.85 4.05 -36.02
C PHE A 190 55.32 4.01 -36.18
N CYS A 191 54.73 2.85 -36.48
CA CYS A 191 53.28 2.66 -36.51
C CYS A 191 52.65 2.88 -35.13
N ALA A 192 53.26 2.37 -34.06
CA ALA A 192 52.78 2.55 -32.69
C ALA A 192 52.79 4.03 -32.28
N LEU A 193 53.85 4.78 -32.62
CA LEU A 193 53.92 6.22 -32.37
C LEU A 193 52.82 6.99 -33.13
N ILE A 194 52.55 6.63 -34.38
CA ILE A 194 51.46 7.20 -35.17
C ILE A 194 50.10 6.89 -34.54
N TRP A 195 49.91 5.65 -34.09
CA TRP A 195 48.67 5.19 -33.49
C TRP A 195 48.36 5.91 -32.18
N LEU A 196 49.38 6.13 -31.33
CA LEU A 196 49.32 6.97 -30.13
C LEU A 196 49.04 8.46 -30.43
N GLY A 197 49.08 8.85 -31.71
CA GLY A 197 48.68 10.18 -32.18
C GLY A 197 49.81 11.19 -32.30
N PHE A 198 51.07 10.78 -32.15
CA PHE A 198 52.21 11.70 -32.25
C PHE A 198 52.41 12.22 -33.66
N SER A 199 52.52 13.55 -33.79
CA SER A 199 52.73 14.19 -35.09
C SER A 199 54.13 13.87 -35.64
N SER A 200 54.34 14.08 -36.94
CA SER A 200 55.67 13.90 -37.53
C SER A 200 56.71 14.87 -36.96
N LYS A 201 56.29 15.96 -36.29
CA LYS A 201 57.18 16.86 -35.54
C LYS A 201 57.57 16.22 -34.22
N ASP A 202 56.61 15.70 -33.46
CA ASP A 202 56.85 15.04 -32.17
C ASP A 202 57.73 13.80 -32.35
N ILE A 203 57.45 12.97 -33.36
CA ILE A 203 58.26 11.78 -33.64
C ILE A 203 59.70 12.17 -34.02
N ALA A 204 59.89 13.26 -34.76
CA ALA A 204 61.22 13.76 -35.12
C ALA A 204 62.00 14.17 -33.86
N GLU A 205 61.33 14.86 -32.93
CA GLU A 205 61.88 15.26 -31.65
C GLU A 205 62.25 14.05 -30.78
N PHE A 206 61.34 13.11 -30.57
CA PHE A 206 61.58 11.95 -29.70
C PHE A 206 62.68 11.03 -30.25
N THR A 207 62.70 10.82 -31.56
CA THR A 207 63.68 9.92 -32.21
C THR A 207 64.98 10.62 -32.59
N PHE A 208 65.15 11.90 -32.25
CA PHE A 208 66.30 12.74 -32.61
C PHE A 208 66.59 12.73 -34.13
N MET A 209 65.54 12.61 -34.95
CA MET A 209 65.62 12.59 -36.40
C MET A 209 65.26 13.97 -36.97
N GLN A 210 65.84 14.33 -38.11
CA GLN A 210 65.34 15.50 -38.84
C GLN A 210 63.89 15.26 -39.29
N HIS A 211 63.05 16.29 -39.23
CA HIS A 211 61.66 16.20 -39.66
C HIS A 211 61.53 15.68 -41.10
N ARG A 212 62.42 16.09 -42.01
CA ARG A 212 62.47 15.59 -43.40
C ARG A 212 62.71 14.08 -43.46
N SER A 213 63.56 13.53 -42.60
CA SER A 213 63.84 12.10 -42.51
C SER A 213 62.62 11.31 -42.03
N VAL A 214 61.85 11.87 -41.08
CA VAL A 214 60.57 11.29 -40.65
C VAL A 214 59.55 11.27 -41.79
N GLN A 215 59.47 12.33 -42.60
CA GLN A 215 58.59 12.36 -43.79
C GLN A 215 58.98 11.32 -44.84
N ILE A 216 60.29 11.12 -45.07
CA ILE A 216 60.78 10.06 -45.96
C ILE A 216 60.43 8.67 -45.41
N LYS A 217 60.59 8.45 -44.09
CA LYS A 217 60.20 7.20 -43.42
C LYS A 217 58.69 6.95 -43.54
N LYS A 218 57.86 7.99 -43.37
CA LYS A 218 56.40 7.97 -43.62
C LYS A 218 56.09 7.50 -45.04
N GLY A 219 56.75 8.08 -46.05
CA GLY A 219 56.56 7.72 -47.45
C GLY A 219 56.96 6.27 -47.78
N ARG A 220 58.07 5.79 -47.20
CA ARG A 220 58.51 4.39 -47.35
C ARG A 220 57.53 3.42 -46.69
N LEU A 221 57.04 3.74 -45.49
CA LEU A 221 56.05 2.93 -44.79
C LEU A 221 54.74 2.85 -45.58
N ARG A 222 54.26 3.97 -46.13
CA ARG A 222 53.07 4.01 -47.00
C ARG A 222 53.17 3.03 -48.18
N LYS A 223 54.32 3.01 -48.86
CA LYS A 223 54.59 2.05 -49.95
C LYS A 223 54.63 0.60 -49.46
N LYS A 224 55.26 0.33 -48.30
CA LYS A 224 55.30 -1.02 -47.71
C LYS A 224 53.93 -1.57 -47.30
N LEU A 225 52.98 -0.68 -47.03
CA LEU A 225 51.60 -1.02 -46.69
C LEU A 225 50.67 -0.98 -47.92
N ASN A 226 51.21 -0.81 -49.13
CA ASN A 226 50.44 -0.74 -50.38
C ASN A 226 49.32 0.31 -50.38
N LEU A 227 49.54 1.46 -49.72
CA LEU A 227 48.53 2.51 -49.63
C LEU A 227 48.59 3.47 -50.84
N GLY A 228 47.42 3.78 -51.40
CA GLY A 228 47.21 4.76 -52.47
C GLY A 228 47.62 6.19 -52.08
N SER A 229 47.84 7.07 -53.07
CA SER A 229 48.24 8.48 -52.85
C SER A 229 47.17 9.34 -52.17
N ASP A 230 45.93 8.90 -52.28
CA ASP A 230 44.72 9.45 -51.69
C ASP A 230 44.53 9.07 -50.20
N VAL A 231 45.22 8.03 -49.72
CA VAL A 231 45.07 7.53 -48.36
C VAL A 231 46.12 8.14 -47.42
N ASP A 232 45.66 8.86 -46.39
CA ASP A 232 46.54 9.31 -45.32
C ASP A 232 46.91 8.18 -44.36
N LEU A 233 48.22 8.04 -44.12
CA LEU A 233 48.77 6.97 -43.27
C LEU A 233 48.29 7.06 -41.81
N TYR A 234 48.12 8.26 -41.26
CA TYR A 234 47.68 8.41 -39.86
C TYR A 234 46.23 7.96 -39.72
N GLN A 235 45.37 8.40 -40.64
CA GLN A 235 43.97 7.95 -40.68
C GLN A 235 43.88 6.44 -40.87
N TYR A 236 44.66 5.87 -41.79
CA TYR A 236 44.70 4.43 -42.02
C TYR A 236 45.09 3.67 -40.74
N ILE A 237 46.21 4.03 -40.10
CA ILE A 237 46.68 3.34 -38.88
C ILE A 237 45.67 3.48 -37.73
N LYS A 238 45.05 4.65 -37.55
CA LYS A 238 44.00 4.83 -36.52
C LYS A 238 42.75 4.00 -36.81
N SER A 239 42.37 3.85 -38.09
CA SER A 239 41.18 3.10 -38.49
C SER A 239 41.27 1.60 -38.20
N LEU A 240 42.48 1.07 -38.03
CA LEU A 240 42.71 -0.35 -37.75
C LEU A 240 42.02 -0.83 -36.47
N VAL A 241 41.65 0.06 -35.55
CA VAL A 241 41.07 -0.32 -34.24
C VAL A 241 39.56 -0.12 -34.15
N ASN A 242 38.97 0.71 -35.01
CA ASN A 242 37.54 1.03 -34.97
C ASN A 242 36.63 0.01 -35.69
N ASN A 243 37.20 -1.07 -36.25
CA ASN A 243 36.48 -2.21 -36.85
C ASN A 243 36.81 -3.51 -36.13
#